data_AF-F2LMP6-F1
#
_entry.id   AF-F2LMP6-F1
#
_cell.length_a   1.000
_cell.length_b   1.000
_cell.length_c   1.000
_cell.angle_alpha   90.00
_cell.angle_beta   90.00
_cell.angle_gamma   90.00
#
_symmetry.space_group_name_H-M   'P 1'
#
loop_
_entity.id
_entity.type
_entity.pdbx_description
1 polymer ?
#
loop_
_entity_poly.entity_id
_entity_poly.type
_entity_poly.pdbx_seq_one_letter_code
_entity_poly.pdbx_strand_id
1 'polypeptide(L)'
;MLRAILEDRRDPPPARLRKMVHAFILSECEEADMRVALNDAAPLYRDAPEAREVRASSAGTLDRFMLEVLPGASPATLQLAGEMIGATLRLVGKQFSEGPRTPAEIEAYARAMSDMFCAYLRELASR
;
A
#
# COMPACT_ATOMS: atom_id res chain seq x y z
N MET A 1 -6.66 3.51 -8.67
CA MET A 1 -5.64 2.54 -9.11
C MET A 1 -5.51 1.34 -8.17
N LEU A 2 -5.05 1.52 -6.93
CA LEU A 2 -4.78 0.40 -5.99
C LEU A 2 -5.99 -0.52 -5.76
N ARG A 3 -7.19 0.07 -5.69
CA ARG A 3 -8.44 -0.69 -5.60
C ARG A 3 -8.65 -1.67 -6.76
N ALA A 4 -8.41 -1.20 -7.99
CA ALA A 4 -8.58 -2.03 -9.18
C ALA A 4 -7.61 -3.21 -9.18
N ILE A 5 -6.38 -3.03 -8.67
CA ILE A 5 -5.40 -4.12 -8.53
C ILE A 5 -5.92 -5.19 -7.55
N LEU A 6 -6.45 -4.77 -6.39
CA LEU A 6 -6.99 -5.73 -5.41
C LEU A 6 -8.30 -6.40 -5.85
N GLU A 7 -9.08 -5.76 -6.72
CA GLU A 7 -10.33 -6.32 -7.26
C GLU A 7 -10.11 -7.19 -8.53
N ASP A 8 -8.90 -7.21 -9.12
CA ASP A 8 -8.60 -7.96 -10.34
C ASP A 8 -8.51 -9.49 -10.11
N ARG A 9 -9.64 -10.17 -10.24
CA ARG A 9 -9.75 -11.62 -10.03
C ARG A 9 -9.04 -12.48 -11.08
N ARG A 10 -8.41 -11.90 -12.10
CA ARG A 10 -7.54 -12.65 -13.03
C ARG A 10 -6.27 -13.15 -12.32
N ASP A 11 -5.86 -12.47 -11.26
CA ASP A 11 -4.70 -12.83 -10.45
C ASP A 11 -5.11 -13.44 -9.10
N PRO A 12 -4.36 -14.43 -8.58
CA PRO A 12 -4.57 -14.95 -7.24
C PRO A 12 -4.27 -13.86 -6.18
N PRO A 13 -4.87 -13.93 -4.98
CA PRO A 13 -4.74 -12.88 -3.96
C PRO A 13 -3.29 -12.46 -3.65
N PRO A 14 -2.30 -13.38 -3.49
CA PRO A 14 -0.91 -12.98 -3.25
C PRO A 14 -0.30 -12.18 -4.40
N ALA A 15 -0.68 -12.45 -5.66
CA ALA A 15 -0.17 -11.69 -6.81
C ALA A 15 -0.76 -10.28 -6.83
N ARG A 16 -2.06 -10.12 -6.53
CA ARG A 16 -2.69 -8.80 -6.39
C ARG A 16 -2.07 -7.98 -5.26
N LEU A 17 -1.80 -8.59 -4.10
CA LEU A 17 -1.15 -7.91 -2.98
C LEU A 17 0.23 -7.40 -3.37
N ARG A 18 1.06 -8.23 -4.04
CA ARG A 18 2.38 -7.81 -4.54
C ARG A 18 2.29 -6.64 -5.52
N LYS A 19 1.38 -6.71 -6.49
CA LYS A 19 1.14 -5.62 -7.45
C LYS A 19 0.68 -4.34 -6.74
N MET A 20 -0.19 -4.46 -5.73
CA MET A 20 -0.71 -3.31 -4.97
C MET A 20 0.40 -2.64 -4.18
N VAL A 21 1.24 -3.42 -3.47
CA VAL A 21 2.38 -2.88 -2.70
C VAL A 21 3.37 -2.18 -3.63
N HIS A 22 3.73 -2.79 -4.76
CA HIS A 22 4.64 -2.17 -5.73
C HIS A 22 4.07 -0.85 -6.27
N ALA A 23 2.80 -0.85 -6.69
CA ALA A 23 2.16 0.34 -7.21
C ALA A 23 2.04 1.45 -6.15
N PHE A 24 1.82 1.09 -4.89
CA PHE A 24 1.83 2.04 -3.78
C PHE A 24 3.22 2.66 -3.57
N ILE A 25 4.27 1.85 -3.43
CA ILE A 25 5.63 2.34 -3.20
C ILE A 25 6.12 3.22 -4.35
N LEU A 26 5.82 2.83 -5.59
CA LEU A 26 6.12 3.66 -6.76
C LEU A 26 5.43 5.02 -6.68
N SER A 27 4.12 5.04 -6.39
CA SER A 27 3.37 6.31 -6.27
C SER A 27 3.87 7.21 -5.15
N GLU A 28 4.33 6.64 -4.03
CA GLU A 28 4.91 7.41 -2.93
C GLU A 28 6.26 8.04 -3.33
N CYS A 29 7.07 7.36 -4.14
CA CYS A 29 8.33 7.91 -4.66
C CYS A 29 8.08 9.01 -5.71
N GLU A 30 7.12 8.80 -6.62
CA GLU A 30 6.70 9.81 -7.60
C GLU A 30 6.14 11.08 -6.92
N GLU A 31 5.33 10.91 -5.86
CA GLU A 31 4.81 12.05 -5.08
C GLU A 31 5.95 12.79 -4.34
N ALA A 32 6.92 12.05 -3.79
CA ALA A 32 8.06 12.65 -3.11
C ALA A 32 8.94 13.47 -4.07
N ASP A 33 9.25 12.94 -5.25
CA ASP A 33 10.00 13.65 -6.29
C ASP A 33 9.25 14.92 -6.74
N MET A 34 7.93 14.81 -6.93
CA MET A 34 7.07 15.96 -7.26
C MET A 34 7.10 17.01 -6.15
N ARG A 35 7.07 16.62 -4.87
CA ARG A 35 7.14 17.54 -3.72
C ARG A 35 8.47 18.30 -3.69
N VAL A 36 9.59 17.64 -4.03
CA VAL A 36 10.91 18.29 -4.13
C VAL A 36 10.90 19.31 -5.27
N ALA A 37 10.47 18.91 -6.46
CA ALA A 37 10.39 19.81 -7.61
C ALA A 37 9.46 21.01 -7.37
N LEU A 38 8.34 20.79 -6.67
CA LEU A 38 7.39 21.86 -6.32
C LEU A 38 7.94 22.80 -5.24
N ASN A 39 8.71 22.28 -4.26
CA ASN A 39 9.41 23.12 -3.29
C ASN A 39 10.45 24.03 -3.97
N ASP A 40 11.15 23.53 -4.99
CA ASP A 40 12.11 24.31 -5.76
C ASP A 40 11.43 25.37 -6.65
N ALA A 41 10.23 25.07 -7.17
CA ALA A 41 9.51 25.96 -8.09
C ALA A 41 8.58 26.98 -7.42
N ALA A 42 7.96 26.65 -6.27
CA ALA A 42 6.94 27.48 -5.62
C ALA A 42 6.79 27.17 -4.10
N PRO A 43 7.60 27.80 -3.22
CA PRO A 43 7.62 27.52 -1.77
C PRO A 43 6.29 27.72 -1.01
N LEU A 44 5.31 28.41 -1.60
CA LEU A 44 4.03 28.78 -0.99
C LEU A 44 2.88 27.77 -1.27
N TYR A 45 3.08 26.76 -2.12
CA TYR A 45 2.04 25.78 -2.47
C TYR A 45 1.84 24.64 -1.44
N ARG A 46 2.37 24.83 -0.23
CA ARG A 46 2.55 23.81 0.81
C ARG A 46 1.26 23.11 1.27
N ASP A 47 0.09 23.71 1.05
CA ASP A 47 -1.20 23.24 1.59
C ASP A 47 -2.32 23.16 0.53
N ALA A 48 -2.06 22.53 -0.63
CA ALA A 48 -3.13 22.22 -1.58
C ALA A 48 -4.07 21.11 -1.02
N PRO A 49 -5.39 21.37 -0.88
CA PRO A 49 -6.34 20.49 -0.18
C PRO A 49 -6.67 19.18 -0.91
N GLU A 50 -6.30 19.02 -2.19
CA GLU A 50 -6.65 17.84 -2.98
C GLU A 50 -6.00 16.52 -2.48
N ALA A 51 -4.96 16.59 -1.64
CA ALA A 51 -4.28 15.39 -1.10
C ALA A 51 -5.12 14.59 -0.07
N ARG A 52 -6.30 15.08 0.35
CA ARG A 52 -7.12 14.43 1.39
C ARG A 52 -8.24 13.52 0.85
N GLU A 53 -8.75 13.74 -0.36
CA GLU A 53 -9.94 13.03 -0.87
C GLU A 53 -9.68 11.57 -1.27
N VAL A 54 -8.43 11.18 -1.56
CA VAL A 54 -8.09 9.79 -1.94
C VAL A 54 -8.16 8.82 -0.74
N ARG A 55 -8.15 9.31 0.51
CA ARG A 55 -7.97 8.47 1.71
C ARG A 55 -9.22 7.72 2.16
N ALA A 56 -10.42 8.17 1.82
CA ALA A 56 -11.68 7.58 2.31
C ALA A 56 -12.19 6.40 1.46
N SER A 57 -11.88 6.32 0.17
CA SER A 57 -12.43 5.26 -0.72
C SER A 57 -11.70 3.90 -0.65
N SER A 58 -10.62 3.84 0.14
CA SER A 58 -9.70 2.70 0.18
C SER A 58 -10.06 1.64 1.23
N ALA A 59 -10.77 2.02 2.31
CA ALA A 59 -11.03 1.15 3.47
C ALA A 59 -11.83 -0.11 3.09
N GLY A 60 -12.98 0.05 2.42
CA GLY A 60 -13.83 -1.08 2.06
C GLY A 60 -13.25 -2.04 1.01
N THR A 61 -12.15 -1.66 0.33
CA THR A 61 -11.46 -2.57 -0.60
C THR A 61 -10.57 -3.55 0.14
N LEU A 62 -9.84 -3.05 1.15
CA LEU A 62 -8.94 -3.89 1.95
C LEU A 62 -9.74 -4.92 2.73
N ASP A 63 -10.87 -4.52 3.32
CA ASP A 63 -11.76 -5.42 4.08
C ASP A 63 -12.26 -6.60 3.24
N ARG A 64 -12.69 -6.32 1.99
CA ARG A 64 -13.16 -7.37 1.08
C ARG A 64 -12.04 -8.30 0.66
N PHE A 65 -10.84 -7.77 0.43
CA PHE A 65 -9.65 -8.56 0.15
C PHE A 65 -9.27 -9.45 1.35
N MET A 66 -9.35 -8.93 2.58
CA MET A 66 -9.06 -9.71 3.79
C MET A 66 -10.06 -10.86 3.97
N LEU A 67 -11.35 -10.63 3.74
CA LEU A 67 -12.36 -11.70 3.76
C LEU A 67 -12.09 -12.80 2.72
N GLU A 68 -11.56 -12.43 1.55
CA GLU A 68 -11.19 -13.41 0.52
C GLU A 68 -9.97 -14.24 0.94
N VAL A 69 -8.96 -13.61 1.55
CA VAL A 69 -7.71 -14.28 1.95
C VAL A 69 -7.87 -15.09 3.24
N LEU A 70 -8.74 -14.65 4.15
CA LEU A 70 -8.92 -15.21 5.50
C LEU A 70 -10.39 -15.57 5.75
N PRO A 71 -10.99 -16.49 4.97
CA PRO A 71 -12.43 -16.77 5.03
C PRO A 71 -12.90 -17.35 6.37
N GLY A 72 -12.00 -18.00 7.13
CA GLY A 72 -12.28 -18.56 8.46
C GLY A 72 -11.94 -17.64 9.64
N ALA A 73 -11.35 -16.47 9.39
CA ALA A 73 -10.88 -15.61 10.46
C ALA A 73 -12.03 -14.84 11.13
N SER A 74 -11.88 -14.58 12.43
CA SER A 74 -12.84 -13.75 13.17
C SER A 74 -12.83 -12.30 12.68
N PRO A 75 -13.94 -11.54 12.84
CA PRO A 75 -13.99 -10.12 12.47
C PRO A 75 -12.87 -9.29 13.10
N ALA A 76 -12.52 -9.56 14.36
CA ALA A 76 -11.42 -8.90 15.05
C ALA A 76 -10.05 -9.19 14.41
N THR A 77 -9.84 -10.43 13.94
CA THR A 77 -8.61 -10.82 13.23
C THR A 77 -8.49 -10.12 11.89
N LEU A 78 -9.59 -10.07 11.12
CA LEU A 78 -9.64 -9.38 9.83
C LEU A 78 -9.34 -7.88 9.99
N GLN A 79 -9.98 -7.23 10.97
CA GLN A 79 -9.76 -5.82 11.26
C GLN A 79 -8.30 -5.55 11.65
N LEU A 80 -7.75 -6.33 12.57
CA LEU A 80 -6.36 -6.16 13.00
C LEU A 80 -5.37 -6.42 11.86
N ALA A 81 -5.61 -7.43 11.02
CA ALA A 81 -4.77 -7.73 9.86
C ALA A 81 -4.79 -6.58 8.84
N GLY A 82 -5.98 -6.05 8.55
CA GLY A 82 -6.16 -4.88 7.69
C GLY A 82 -5.44 -3.63 8.24
N GLU A 83 -5.61 -3.35 9.52
CA GLU A 83 -4.95 -2.23 10.19
C GLU A 83 -3.44 -2.35 10.14
N MET A 84 -2.88 -3.52 10.50
CA MET A 84 -1.44 -3.75 10.49
C MET A 84 -0.84 -3.57 9.11
N ILE A 85 -1.40 -4.23 8.08
CA ILE A 85 -0.90 -4.10 6.71
C ILE A 85 -1.04 -2.66 6.22
N GLY A 86 -2.18 -2.03 6.45
CA GLY A 86 -2.44 -0.66 6.02
C GLY A 86 -1.54 0.37 6.71
N ALA A 87 -1.31 0.24 8.02
CA ALA A 87 -0.44 1.13 8.78
C ALA A 87 1.02 0.96 8.38
N THR A 88 1.51 -0.28 8.28
CA THR A 88 2.87 -0.57 7.82
C THR A 88 3.10 -0.03 6.41
N LEU A 89 2.22 -0.33 5.46
CA LEU A 89 2.33 0.17 4.09
C LEU A 89 2.46 1.70 4.04
N ARG A 90 1.60 2.42 4.77
CA ARG A 90 1.59 3.90 4.80
C ARG A 90 2.81 4.49 5.48
N LEU A 91 3.15 4.05 6.69
CA LEU A 91 4.21 4.66 7.48
C LEU A 91 5.59 4.33 6.90
N VAL A 92 5.80 3.06 6.57
CA VAL A 92 7.09 2.57 6.08
C VAL A 92 7.30 2.95 4.62
N GLY A 93 6.24 2.92 3.80
CA GLY A 93 6.31 3.39 2.41
C GLY A 93 6.64 4.88 2.32
N LYS A 94 5.99 5.71 3.14
CA LYS A 94 6.30 7.14 3.23
C LYS A 94 7.75 7.39 3.66
N GLN A 95 8.21 6.73 4.72
CA GLN A 95 9.59 6.89 5.19
C GLN A 95 10.60 6.46 4.11
N PHE A 96 10.31 5.39 3.38
CA PHE A 96 11.16 4.94 2.29
C PHE A 96 11.26 5.97 1.16
N SER A 97 10.15 6.64 0.81
CA SER A 97 10.11 7.60 -0.31
C SER A 97 10.67 8.99 0.02
N GLU A 98 11.08 9.29 1.26
CA GLU A 98 11.61 10.61 1.66
C GLU A 98 12.89 11.03 0.92
N GLY A 99 13.61 10.11 0.29
CA GLY A 99 14.79 10.40 -0.53
C GLY A 99 14.70 9.79 -1.92
N PRO A 100 15.55 10.21 -2.87
CA PRO A 100 15.57 9.68 -4.23
C PRO A 100 15.76 8.16 -4.23
N ARG A 101 14.96 7.45 -5.02
CA ARG A 101 15.03 5.99 -5.17
C ARG A 101 15.21 5.59 -6.62
N THR A 102 16.06 4.61 -6.85
CA THR A 102 16.18 3.97 -8.15
C THR A 102 15.04 2.97 -8.37
N PRO A 103 14.70 2.65 -9.63
CA PRO A 103 13.70 1.62 -9.92
C PRO A 103 14.01 0.25 -9.29
N ALA A 104 15.29 -0.13 -9.22
CA ALA A 104 15.73 -1.37 -8.61
C ALA A 104 15.53 -1.39 -7.07
N GLU A 105 15.76 -0.27 -6.40
CA GLU A 105 15.49 -0.14 -4.96
C GLU A 105 13.98 -0.20 -4.67
N ILE A 106 13.15 0.45 -5.50
CA ILE A 106 11.69 0.39 -5.40
C ILE A 106 11.21 -1.06 -5.54
N GLU A 107 11.68 -1.79 -6.56
CA GLU A 107 11.29 -3.18 -6.78
C GLU A 107 11.71 -4.07 -5.61
N ALA A 108 12.97 -3.97 -5.16
CA ALA A 108 13.49 -4.78 -4.07
C ALA A 108 12.71 -4.52 -2.76
N TYR A 109 12.43 -3.26 -2.46
CA TYR A 109 11.71 -2.86 -1.26
C TYR A 109 10.25 -3.32 -1.28
N ALA A 110 9.55 -3.08 -2.39
CA ALA A 110 8.17 -3.52 -2.57
C ALA A 110 8.04 -5.05 -2.52
N ARG A 111 9.01 -5.78 -3.11
CA ARG A 111 9.07 -7.24 -3.01
C ARG A 111 9.23 -7.70 -1.57
N ALA A 112 10.20 -7.15 -0.83
CA ALA A 112 10.43 -7.53 0.56
C ALA A 112 9.20 -7.26 1.45
N MET A 113 8.58 -6.08 1.32
CA MET A 113 7.38 -5.72 2.08
C MET A 113 6.19 -6.61 1.74
N SER A 114 5.96 -6.89 0.45
CA SER A 114 4.86 -7.76 0.03
C SER A 114 5.07 -9.22 0.42
N ASP A 115 6.31 -9.73 0.42
CA ASP A 115 6.61 -11.07 0.92
C ASP A 115 6.38 -11.18 2.44
N MET A 116 6.70 -10.13 3.20
CA MET A 116 6.35 -10.04 4.63
C MET A 116 4.83 -10.09 4.84
N PHE A 117 4.05 -9.32 4.09
CA PHE A 117 2.58 -9.35 4.19
C PHE A 117 2.01 -10.71 3.77
N CYS A 118 2.52 -11.31 2.69
CA CYS A 118 2.11 -12.65 2.26
C CYS A 118 2.45 -13.71 3.32
N ALA A 119 3.59 -13.61 4.01
CA ALA A 119 3.93 -14.51 5.11
C ALA A 119 2.96 -14.36 6.29
N TYR A 120 2.69 -13.11 6.70
CA TYR A 120 1.74 -12.81 7.77
C TYR A 120 0.34 -13.35 7.48
N LEU A 121 -0.20 -13.12 6.28
CA LEU A 121 -1.53 -13.59 5.90
C LEU A 121 -1.61 -15.12 5.80
N ARG A 122 -0.55 -15.79 5.32
CA ARG A 122 -0.49 -17.26 5.30
C ARG A 122 -0.53 -17.84 6.70
N GLU A 123 0.22 -17.24 7.63
CA GLU A 123 0.24 -17.67 9.03
C GLU A 123 -1.11 -17.44 9.73
N LEU A 124 -1.81 -16.34 9.42
CA LEU A 124 -3.17 -16.15 9.91
C LEU A 124 -4.16 -17.15 9.31
N ALA A 125 -3.99 -17.55 8.05
CA ALA A 125 -4.87 -18.50 7.38
C ALA A 125 -4.71 -19.95 7.89
N SER A 126 -3.59 -20.27 8.55
CA SER A 126 -3.33 -21.59 9.12
C SER A 126 -3.80 -21.76 10.57
N ARG A 127 -4.35 -20.71 11.19
CA ARG A 127 -4.92 -20.73 12.55
C ARG A 127 -6.38 -21.12 12.52
#